data_AF-A0AA88UWD1-F1
#
_entry.id   AF-A0AA88UWD1-F1
#
_cell.length_a   1.000
_cell.length_b   1.000
_cell.length_c   1.000
_cell.angle_alpha   90.00
_cell.angle_beta   90.00
_cell.angle_gamma   90.00
#
_symmetry.space_group_name_H-M   'P 1'
#
loop_
_entity.id
_entity.type
_entity.pdbx_description
1 polymer ?
#
loop_
_entity_poly.entity_id
_entity_poly.type
_entity_poly.pdbx_seq_one_letter_code
_entity_poly.pdbx_strand_id
1 'polypeptide(L)'
;MAAPVWKLSYCLWNSCVDLSNAATVHSSSSDSGHRNITDEQHAFICHVAADLPLLATDVTGIPSPAFKIASFFYKTGLIWHDLGEFKLASTCFEKATDLTSKIEISAISGDGERKLLLDLSIVRSRTAWEVQDRNLVVNLLNRSKSVLLRCAANYKQLANQYMIFGKTVLSKNETSSVNEAFKLMNEALDLCEKGLRIVKRESETLGLKELRSRTLRFIAASHLQKDEFESVLKCVRVLREGGGDHHPRLSVLAMKAWLGLGRNGEAEKELRSMPGTLLA
;
A
#
# COMPACT_ATOMS: atom_id res chain seq x y z
N MET A 1 -16.60 -9.93 35.50
CA MET A 1 -15.15 -10.05 35.22
C MET A 1 -14.71 -9.43 33.90
N ALA A 2 -15.59 -9.19 32.93
CA ALA A 2 -15.21 -8.66 31.62
C ALA A 2 -14.68 -7.20 31.63
N ALA A 3 -15.28 -6.30 32.43
CA ALA A 3 -14.86 -4.89 32.48
C ALA A 3 -13.44 -4.65 33.05
N PRO A 4 -13.00 -5.31 34.14
CA PRO A 4 -11.61 -5.20 34.62
C PRO A 4 -10.56 -5.67 33.60
N VAL A 5 -10.81 -6.78 32.91
CA VAL A 5 -9.90 -7.33 31.89
C VAL A 5 -9.77 -6.35 30.72
N TRP A 6 -10.89 -5.78 30.27
CA TRP A 6 -10.87 -4.79 29.21
C TRP A 6 -10.11 -3.53 29.60
N LYS A 7 -10.32 -3.01 30.82
CA LYS A 7 -9.60 -1.85 31.33
C LYS A 7 -8.10 -2.12 31.42
N LEU A 8 -7.71 -3.29 31.92
CA LEU A 8 -6.31 -3.70 32.01
C LEU A 8 -5.65 -3.76 30.63
N SER A 9 -6.28 -4.41 29.65
CA SER A 9 -5.80 -4.44 28.27
C SER A 9 -5.59 -3.04 27.71
N TYR A 10 -6.56 -2.15 27.89
CA TYR A 10 -6.49 -0.79 27.36
C TYR A 10 -5.38 0.03 28.04
N CYS A 11 -5.23 -0.10 29.36
CA CYS A 11 -4.13 0.51 30.10
C CYS A 11 -2.78 0.02 29.59
N LEU A 12 -2.61 -1.30 29.47
CA LEU A 12 -1.38 -1.91 28.97
C LEU A 12 -1.06 -1.43 27.55
N TRP A 13 -2.05 -1.44 26.67
CA TRP A 13 -1.93 -0.95 25.30
C TRP A 13 -1.47 0.51 25.25
N ASN A 14 -2.08 1.40 26.02
CA ASN A 14 -1.71 2.81 26.04
C ASN A 14 -0.30 3.01 26.59
N SER A 15 0.09 2.28 27.64
CA SER A 15 1.46 2.32 28.16
C SER A 15 2.49 1.90 27.10
N CYS A 16 2.17 0.89 26.28
CA CYS A 16 3.02 0.52 25.14
C CYS A 16 3.13 1.67 24.13
N VAL A 17 2.00 2.29 23.74
CA VAL A 17 1.99 3.42 22.81
C VAL A 17 2.79 4.60 23.34
N ASP A 18 2.63 4.95 24.62
CA ASP A 18 3.35 6.05 25.27
C ASP A 18 4.86 5.79 25.28
N LEU A 19 5.27 4.56 25.59
CA LEU A 19 6.67 4.15 25.56
C LEU A 19 7.26 4.25 24.15
N SER A 20 6.54 3.77 23.14
CA SER A 20 6.96 3.86 21.73
C SER A 20 7.13 5.32 21.28
N ASN A 21 6.15 6.18 21.61
CA ASN A 21 6.22 7.60 21.32
C ASN A 21 7.40 8.27 22.02
N ALA A 22 7.65 7.98 23.30
CA ALA A 22 8.79 8.51 24.04
C ALA A 22 10.13 8.06 23.41
N ALA A 23 10.23 6.79 22.99
CA ALA A 23 11.42 6.27 22.34
C ALA A 23 11.73 6.99 21.01
N THR A 24 10.71 7.36 20.22
CA THR A 24 10.92 8.13 18.98
C THR A 24 11.49 9.52 19.21
N VAL A 25 11.20 10.16 20.36
CA VAL A 25 11.71 11.49 20.73
C VAL A 25 13.17 11.43 21.21
N HIS A 26 13.57 10.32 21.83
CA HIS A 26 14.91 10.15 22.42
C HIS A 26 15.91 9.41 21.53
N SER A 27 15.53 9.05 20.30
CA SER A 27 16.37 8.29 19.35
C SER A 27 17.49 9.14 18.75
N SER A 28 18.55 9.43 19.51
CA SER A 28 19.78 10.08 19.05
C SER A 28 21.08 9.30 19.34
N SER A 29 21.01 8.04 19.79
CA SER A 29 22.19 7.20 19.97
C SER A 29 22.11 5.86 19.24
N SER A 30 23.22 5.52 18.58
CA SER A 30 23.40 4.38 17.70
C SER A 30 23.83 3.15 18.49
N ASP A 31 22.92 2.20 18.70
CA ASP A 31 23.29 0.79 18.87
C ASP A 31 22.18 -0.11 18.30
N SER A 32 22.41 -0.63 17.09
CA SER A 32 21.42 -1.39 16.33
C SER A 32 21.05 -2.73 16.95
N GLY A 33 21.91 -3.31 17.78
CA GLY A 33 21.69 -4.62 18.40
C GLY A 33 20.69 -4.57 19.56
N HIS A 34 20.77 -3.54 20.40
CA HIS A 34 19.87 -3.37 21.55
C HIS A 34 18.46 -2.96 21.14
N ARG A 35 18.32 -2.25 20.02
CA ARG A 35 17.03 -1.77 19.51
C ARG A 35 16.08 -2.91 19.11
N ASN A 36 16.61 -3.95 18.46
CA ASN A 36 15.79 -5.10 18.04
C ASN A 36 15.19 -5.87 19.22
N ILE A 37 15.96 -6.06 20.31
CA ILE A 37 15.48 -6.75 21.51
C ILE A 37 14.38 -5.93 22.20
N THR A 38 14.54 -4.60 22.28
CA THR A 38 13.49 -3.74 22.86
C THR A 38 12.23 -3.70 22.01
N ASP A 39 12.37 -3.76 20.68
CA ASP A 39 11.25 -3.75 19.75
C ASP A 39 10.48 -5.09 19.77
N GLU A 40 11.16 -6.23 19.89
CA GLU A 40 10.54 -7.55 20.07
C GLU A 40 9.78 -7.65 21.41
N GLN A 41 10.38 -7.19 22.51
CA GLN A 41 9.72 -7.15 23.82
C GLN A 41 8.48 -6.25 23.78
N HIS A 42 8.59 -5.09 23.14
CA HIS A 42 7.47 -4.20 22.91
C HIS A 42 6.35 -4.89 22.11
N ALA A 43 6.71 -5.58 21.01
CA ALA A 43 5.77 -6.33 20.19
C ALA A 43 5.05 -7.43 20.98
N PHE A 44 5.78 -8.14 21.86
CA PHE A 44 5.21 -9.17 22.72
C PHE A 44 4.19 -8.61 23.71
N ILE A 45 4.50 -7.51 24.39
CA ILE A 45 3.56 -6.86 25.33
C ILE A 45 2.33 -6.35 24.58
N CYS A 46 2.50 -5.74 23.40
CA CYS A 46 1.40 -5.34 22.52
C CYS A 46 0.54 -6.52 22.09
N HIS A 47 1.13 -7.70 21.85
CA HIS A 47 0.40 -8.94 21.55
C HIS A 47 -0.45 -9.39 22.72
N VAL A 48 0.13 -9.46 23.92
CA VAL A 48 -0.61 -9.81 25.15
C VAL A 48 -1.75 -8.82 25.41
N ALA A 49 -1.48 -7.52 25.24
CA ALA A 49 -2.51 -6.49 25.35
C ALA A 49 -3.65 -6.66 24.35
N ALA A 50 -3.37 -7.14 23.13
CA ALA A 50 -4.37 -7.41 22.10
C ALA A 50 -5.19 -8.69 22.36
N ASP A 51 -4.59 -9.71 22.99
CA ASP A 51 -5.27 -10.97 23.32
C ASP A 51 -6.18 -10.85 24.55
N LEU A 52 -5.80 -10.06 25.56
CA LEU A 52 -6.57 -9.91 26.81
C LEU A 52 -8.07 -9.59 26.62
N PRO A 53 -8.48 -8.67 25.73
CA PRO A 53 -9.89 -8.38 25.47
C PRO A 53 -10.69 -9.57 24.96
N LEU A 54 -10.05 -10.55 24.31
CA LEU A 54 -10.74 -11.76 23.82
C LEU A 54 -11.26 -12.64 24.96
N LEU A 55 -10.68 -12.51 26.16
CA LEU A 55 -11.13 -13.20 27.37
C LEU A 55 -12.34 -12.52 28.03
N ALA A 56 -12.65 -11.28 27.64
CA ALA A 56 -13.76 -10.52 28.17
C ALA A 56 -15.02 -10.75 27.30
N THR A 57 -15.93 -11.59 27.75
CA THR A 57 -17.24 -11.76 27.11
C THR A 57 -18.15 -10.59 27.45
N ASP A 58 -18.77 -10.00 26.42
CA ASP A 58 -19.90 -9.07 26.51
C ASP A 58 -19.65 -7.81 27.37
N VAL A 59 -18.80 -6.91 26.87
CA VAL A 59 -18.50 -5.64 27.56
C VAL A 59 -19.51 -4.57 27.18
N THR A 60 -20.39 -4.26 28.12
CA THR A 60 -21.38 -3.18 28.00
C THR A 60 -20.71 -1.81 28.00
N GLY A 61 -21.19 -0.89 27.15
CA GLY A 61 -20.74 0.51 27.13
C GLY A 61 -19.53 0.81 26.25
N ILE A 62 -19.01 -0.19 25.52
CA ILE A 62 -17.90 0.00 24.58
C ILE A 62 -18.47 0.02 23.16
N PRO A 63 -18.35 1.13 22.41
CA PRO A 63 -18.75 1.14 21.01
C PRO A 63 -17.80 0.26 20.19
N SER A 64 -18.38 -0.55 19.30
CA SER A 64 -17.69 -1.43 18.35
C SER A 64 -16.49 -2.20 18.93
N PRO A 65 -16.71 -3.04 19.97
CA PRO A 65 -15.65 -3.75 20.67
C PRO A 65 -14.79 -4.60 19.72
N ALA A 66 -15.41 -5.24 18.72
CA ALA A 66 -14.70 -6.02 17.70
C ALA A 66 -13.70 -5.17 16.89
N PHE A 67 -14.09 -3.97 16.43
CA PHE A 67 -13.18 -3.08 15.69
C PHE A 67 -12.05 -2.55 16.56
N LYS A 68 -12.33 -2.28 17.85
CA LYS A 68 -11.28 -1.87 18.78
C LYS A 68 -10.24 -2.96 18.98
N ILE A 69 -10.67 -4.20 19.25
CA ILE A 69 -9.75 -5.33 19.39
C ILE A 69 -9.00 -5.58 18.07
N ALA A 70 -9.72 -5.56 16.94
CA ALA A 70 -9.10 -5.71 15.62
C ALA A 70 -8.03 -4.64 15.38
N SER A 71 -8.22 -3.41 15.86
CA SER A 71 -7.22 -2.34 15.75
C SER A 71 -5.95 -2.61 16.58
N PHE A 72 -6.07 -3.29 17.73
CA PHE A 72 -4.92 -3.70 18.54
C PHE A 72 -4.12 -4.76 17.79
N PHE A 73 -4.78 -5.82 17.31
CA PHE A 73 -4.13 -6.83 16.49
C PHE A 73 -3.52 -6.26 15.21
N TYR A 74 -4.20 -5.35 14.52
CA TYR A 74 -3.66 -4.66 13.35
C TYR A 74 -2.35 -3.94 13.68
N LYS A 75 -2.30 -3.15 14.75
CA LYS A 75 -1.10 -2.41 15.14
C LYS A 75 0.01 -3.33 15.63
N THR A 76 -0.31 -4.36 16.40
CA THR A 76 0.67 -5.38 16.83
C THR A 76 1.25 -6.12 15.62
N GLY A 77 0.41 -6.48 14.65
CA GLY A 77 0.85 -7.16 13.42
C GLY A 77 1.78 -6.31 12.57
N LEU A 78 1.60 -4.99 12.54
CA LEU A 78 2.55 -4.07 11.90
C LEU A 78 3.94 -4.13 12.55
N ILE A 79 4.01 -4.13 13.88
CA ILE A 79 5.29 -4.23 14.60
C ILE A 79 5.99 -5.55 14.25
N TRP A 80 5.27 -6.67 14.30
CA TRP A 80 5.84 -7.97 13.89
C TRP A 80 6.27 -8.01 12.43
N HIS A 81 5.51 -7.35 11.54
CA HIS A 81 5.86 -7.27 10.13
C HIS A 81 7.15 -6.49 9.90
N ASP A 82 7.32 -5.36 10.60
CA ASP A 82 8.52 -4.53 10.51
C ASP A 82 9.77 -5.24 11.10
N LEU A 83 9.57 -6.12 12.10
CA LEU A 83 10.61 -7.00 12.64
C LEU A 83 10.93 -8.21 11.73
N GLY A 84 10.19 -8.43 10.64
CA GLY A 84 10.36 -9.59 9.75
C GLY A 84 9.72 -10.89 10.25
N GLU A 85 9.03 -10.85 11.40
CA GLU A 85 8.31 -11.99 12.00
C GLU A 85 6.94 -12.21 11.33
N PHE A 86 6.98 -12.56 10.04
CA PHE A 86 5.78 -12.62 9.19
C PHE A 86 4.72 -13.61 9.65
N LYS A 87 5.11 -14.69 10.34
CA LYS A 87 4.15 -15.66 10.90
C LYS A 87 3.32 -15.06 12.03
N LEU A 88 3.96 -14.32 12.94
CA LEU A 88 3.29 -13.63 14.04
C LEU A 88 2.43 -12.47 13.51
N ALA A 89 2.95 -11.73 12.52
CA ALA A 89 2.19 -10.70 11.82
C ALA A 89 0.91 -11.27 11.17
N SER A 90 1.01 -12.37 10.40
CA SER A 90 -0.13 -13.02 9.76
C SER A 90 -1.18 -13.44 10.79
N THR A 91 -0.74 -14.06 11.90
CA THR A 91 -1.64 -14.48 12.99
C THR A 91 -2.41 -13.28 13.56
N CYS A 92 -1.74 -12.15 13.79
CA CYS A 92 -2.40 -10.94 14.27
C CYS A 92 -3.44 -10.43 13.25
N PHE A 93 -3.08 -10.34 11.98
CA PHE A 93 -3.98 -9.84 10.95
C PHE A 93 -5.16 -10.77 10.66
N GLU A 94 -4.97 -12.09 10.79
CA GLU A 94 -6.04 -13.10 10.72
C GLU A 94 -7.03 -12.91 11.86
N LYS A 95 -6.56 -12.84 13.12
CA LYS A 95 -7.42 -12.54 14.28
C LYS A 95 -8.21 -11.23 14.07
N ALA A 96 -7.57 -10.17 13.59
CA ALA A 96 -8.23 -8.91 13.28
C ALA A 96 -9.29 -9.04 12.16
N THR A 97 -9.02 -9.87 11.14
CA THR A 97 -9.99 -10.14 10.07
C THR A 97 -11.17 -10.94 10.61
N ASP A 98 -10.93 -11.96 11.42
CA ASP A 98 -11.99 -12.82 11.96
C ASP A 98 -12.96 -12.02 12.82
N LEU A 99 -12.44 -11.11 13.64
CA LEU A 99 -13.22 -10.18 14.47
C LEU A 99 -14.12 -9.26 13.64
N THR A 100 -13.66 -8.82 12.47
CA THR A 100 -14.39 -7.87 11.62
C THR A 100 -15.26 -8.55 10.55
N SER A 101 -14.95 -9.80 10.20
CA SER A 101 -15.64 -10.56 9.13
C SER A 101 -17.13 -10.82 9.40
N LYS A 102 -17.52 -10.81 10.68
CA LYS A 102 -18.90 -11.06 11.14
C LYS A 102 -19.79 -9.83 11.02
N ILE A 103 -19.23 -8.67 10.66
CA ILE A 103 -19.94 -7.39 10.63
C ILE A 103 -20.27 -7.05 9.18
N GLU A 104 -21.55 -6.81 8.92
CA GLU A 104 -21.99 -6.38 7.59
C GLU A 104 -21.39 -5.02 7.22
N ILE A 105 -20.85 -4.90 6.01
CA ILE A 105 -20.20 -3.66 5.54
C ILE A 105 -21.18 -2.47 5.53
N SER A 106 -22.46 -2.73 5.26
CA SER A 106 -23.55 -1.75 5.30
C SER A 106 -23.81 -1.18 6.69
N ALA A 107 -23.50 -1.93 7.76
CA ALA A 107 -23.68 -1.50 9.14
C ALA A 107 -22.54 -0.59 9.64
N ILE A 108 -21.42 -0.51 8.90
CA ILE A 108 -20.23 0.24 9.29
C ILE A 108 -20.41 1.71 8.92
N SER A 109 -20.73 2.53 9.92
CA SER A 109 -20.90 3.98 9.74
C SER A 109 -19.58 4.74 9.94
N GLY A 110 -18.68 4.24 10.79
CA GLY A 110 -17.43 4.92 11.15
C GLY A 110 -16.40 4.94 10.02
N ASP A 111 -15.83 6.11 9.74
CA ASP A 111 -14.75 6.25 8.73
C ASP A 111 -13.48 5.48 9.16
N GLY A 112 -13.16 5.49 10.46
CA GLY A 112 -12.03 4.73 11.01
C GLY A 112 -12.19 3.21 10.89
N GLU A 113 -13.40 2.69 11.05
CA GLU A 113 -13.70 1.26 10.91
C GLU A 113 -13.57 0.82 9.45
N ARG A 114 -14.10 1.62 8.52
CA ARG A 114 -13.97 1.39 7.07
C ARG A 114 -12.51 1.43 6.63
N LYS A 115 -11.77 2.41 7.13
CA LYS A 115 -10.32 2.50 6.88
C LYS A 115 -9.59 1.26 7.39
N LEU A 116 -9.91 0.79 8.59
CA LEU A 116 -9.29 -0.41 9.16
C LEU A 116 -9.47 -1.65 8.27
N LEU A 117 -10.65 -1.84 7.66
CA LEU A 117 -10.88 -2.98 6.76
C LEU A 117 -9.99 -2.96 5.52
N LEU A 118 -9.81 -1.79 4.92
CA LEU A 118 -8.90 -1.62 3.78
C LEU A 118 -7.44 -1.82 4.22
N ASP A 119 -7.05 -1.17 5.33
CA ASP A 119 -5.72 -1.27 5.91
C ASP A 119 -5.36 -2.74 6.20
N LEU A 120 -6.26 -3.49 6.82
CA LEU A 120 -6.10 -4.93 7.09
C LEU A 120 -5.86 -5.74 5.83
N SER A 121 -6.67 -5.51 4.78
CA SER A 121 -6.51 -6.21 3.51
C SER A 121 -5.14 -5.92 2.87
N ILE A 122 -4.67 -4.68 2.96
CA ILE A 122 -3.39 -4.24 2.40
C ILE A 122 -2.22 -4.83 3.19
N VAL A 123 -2.20 -4.75 4.52
CA VAL A 123 -1.09 -5.28 5.33
C VAL A 123 -1.01 -6.80 5.22
N ARG A 124 -2.16 -7.51 5.18
CA ARG A 124 -2.17 -8.95 4.90
C ARG A 124 -1.59 -9.28 3.54
N SER A 125 -1.92 -8.48 2.51
CA SER A 125 -1.34 -8.67 1.19
C SER A 125 0.17 -8.44 1.19
N ARG A 126 0.68 -7.48 1.98
CA ARG A 126 2.13 -7.25 2.15
C ARG A 126 2.82 -8.41 2.82
N THR A 127 2.30 -8.89 3.94
CA THR A 127 2.88 -10.04 4.64
C THR A 127 2.84 -11.29 3.78
N ALA A 128 1.74 -11.55 3.07
CA ALA A 128 1.63 -12.64 2.09
C ALA A 128 2.64 -12.49 0.95
N TRP A 129 2.93 -11.26 0.52
CA TRP A 129 3.92 -10.97 -0.51
C TRP A 129 5.34 -11.36 -0.09
N GLU A 130 5.71 -11.08 1.16
CA GLU A 130 7.03 -11.41 1.72
C GLU A 130 7.24 -12.93 1.82
N VAL A 131 6.21 -13.67 2.22
CA VAL A 131 6.24 -15.14 2.26
C VAL A 131 5.94 -15.81 0.91
N GLN A 132 5.88 -15.03 -0.17
CA GLN A 132 5.67 -15.46 -1.55
C GLN A 132 4.32 -16.14 -1.87
N ASP A 133 3.30 -15.94 -1.04
CA ASP A 133 1.93 -16.39 -1.33
C ASP A 133 1.21 -15.42 -2.27
N ARG A 134 1.53 -15.53 -3.56
CA ARG A 134 0.97 -14.66 -4.62
C ARG A 134 -0.54 -14.81 -4.79
N ASN A 135 -1.09 -15.99 -4.53
CA ASN A 135 -2.54 -16.22 -4.65
C ASN A 135 -3.29 -15.45 -3.57
N LEU A 136 -2.83 -15.52 -2.33
CA LEU A 136 -3.41 -14.77 -1.23
C LEU A 136 -3.32 -13.25 -1.46
N VAL A 137 -2.19 -12.76 -1.97
CA VAL A 137 -2.03 -11.34 -2.35
C VAL A 137 -3.15 -10.89 -3.29
N VAL A 138 -3.31 -11.57 -4.42
CA VAL A 138 -4.27 -11.18 -5.46
C VAL A 138 -5.70 -11.24 -4.94
N ASN A 139 -6.03 -12.28 -4.16
CA ASN A 139 -7.34 -12.44 -3.56
C ASN A 139 -7.67 -11.31 -2.57
N LEU A 140 -6.74 -10.95 -1.69
CA LEU A 140 -6.91 -9.87 -0.72
C LEU A 140 -7.09 -8.51 -1.39
N LEU A 141 -6.24 -8.18 -2.37
CA LEU A 141 -6.34 -6.92 -3.09
C LEU A 141 -7.64 -6.82 -3.91
N ASN A 142 -8.06 -7.91 -4.59
CA ASN A 142 -9.32 -7.91 -5.32
C ASN A 142 -10.54 -7.76 -4.40
N ARG A 143 -10.55 -8.45 -3.26
CA ARG A 143 -11.62 -8.31 -2.26
C ARG A 143 -11.69 -6.90 -1.70
N SER A 144 -10.54 -6.24 -1.50
CA SER A 144 -10.51 -4.87 -0.96
C SER A 144 -11.18 -3.81 -1.87
N LYS A 145 -11.41 -4.12 -3.15
CA LYS A 145 -12.15 -3.24 -4.07
C LYS A 145 -13.59 -2.98 -3.61
N SER A 146 -14.21 -3.90 -2.86
CA SER A 146 -15.58 -3.73 -2.35
C SER A 146 -15.69 -2.74 -1.18
N VAL A 147 -14.57 -2.36 -0.55
CA VAL A 147 -14.55 -1.47 0.63
C VAL A 147 -13.98 -0.07 0.34
N LEU A 148 -13.83 0.30 -0.94
CA LEU A 148 -13.29 1.61 -1.34
C LEU A 148 -14.26 2.78 -1.11
N LEU A 149 -15.57 2.51 -1.11
CA LEU A 149 -16.63 3.40 -0.61
C LEU A 149 -16.56 4.86 -1.10
N ARG A 150 -16.29 5.06 -2.39
CA ARG A 150 -16.22 6.38 -3.06
C ARG A 150 -15.25 7.38 -2.40
N CYS A 151 -14.25 6.90 -1.66
CA CYS A 151 -13.24 7.74 -1.02
C CYS A 151 -11.95 7.74 -1.83
N ALA A 152 -11.49 8.91 -2.27
CA ALA A 152 -10.28 9.01 -3.09
C ALA A 152 -9.03 8.47 -2.37
N ALA A 153 -8.94 8.68 -1.05
CA ALA A 153 -7.84 8.16 -0.25
C ALA A 153 -7.77 6.62 -0.31
N ASN A 154 -8.93 5.95 -0.25
CA ASN A 154 -9.01 4.49 -0.32
C ASN A 154 -8.58 3.96 -1.69
N TYR A 155 -9.08 4.57 -2.77
CA TYR A 155 -8.64 4.24 -4.14
C TYR A 155 -7.13 4.43 -4.30
N LYS A 156 -6.60 5.55 -3.80
CA LYS A 156 -5.17 5.87 -3.88
C LYS A 156 -4.34 4.85 -3.13
N GLN A 157 -4.76 4.48 -1.93
CA GLN A 157 -4.03 3.54 -1.09
C GLN A 157 -3.96 2.15 -1.73
N LEU A 158 -5.08 1.63 -2.24
CA LEU A 158 -5.11 0.35 -2.92
C LEU A 158 -4.31 0.35 -4.23
N ALA A 159 -4.51 1.37 -5.07
CA ALA A 159 -3.76 1.53 -6.31
C ALA A 159 -2.25 1.62 -6.06
N ASN A 160 -1.84 2.34 -5.02
CA ASN A 160 -0.44 2.45 -4.63
C ASN A 160 0.14 1.10 -4.22
N GLN A 161 -0.65 0.24 -3.57
CA GLN A 161 -0.20 -1.09 -3.19
C GLN A 161 0.05 -1.99 -4.40
N TYR A 162 -0.86 -2.01 -5.38
CA TYR A 162 -0.64 -2.69 -6.66
C TYR A 162 0.61 -2.17 -7.38
N MET A 163 0.81 -0.85 -7.40
CA MET A 163 1.99 -0.23 -8.01
C MET A 163 3.28 -0.63 -7.28
N ILE A 164 3.30 -0.70 -5.94
CA ILE A 164 4.47 -1.14 -5.17
C ILE A 164 4.84 -2.57 -5.57
N PHE A 165 3.88 -3.50 -5.57
CA PHE A 165 4.14 -4.87 -6.00
C PHE A 165 4.63 -4.93 -7.44
N GLY A 166 3.96 -4.24 -8.37
CA GLY A 166 4.39 -4.17 -9.76
C GLY A 166 5.84 -3.68 -9.91
N LYS A 167 6.24 -2.64 -9.16
CA LYS A 167 7.62 -2.15 -9.16
C LYS A 167 8.62 -3.18 -8.64
N THR A 168 8.29 -3.89 -7.55
CA THR A 168 9.19 -4.91 -6.98
C THR A 168 9.39 -6.10 -7.92
N VAL A 169 8.37 -6.44 -8.71
CA VAL A 169 8.48 -7.46 -9.75
C VAL A 169 9.32 -6.94 -10.92
N LEU A 170 9.08 -5.70 -11.35
CA LEU A 170 9.82 -5.08 -12.47
C LEU A 170 11.32 -4.94 -12.18
N SER A 171 11.71 -4.69 -10.93
CA SER A 171 13.13 -4.56 -10.55
C SER A 171 13.93 -5.86 -10.66
N LYS A 172 13.28 -7.02 -10.78
CA LYS A 172 13.96 -8.32 -10.94
C LYS A 172 14.52 -8.55 -12.35
N ASN A 173 14.12 -7.72 -13.33
CA ASN A 173 14.66 -7.71 -14.70
C ASN A 173 14.55 -9.04 -15.48
N GLU A 174 13.58 -9.89 -15.11
CA GLU A 174 13.27 -11.14 -15.81
C GLU A 174 12.11 -10.89 -16.80
N THR A 175 12.16 -11.48 -18.00
CA THR A 175 11.10 -11.27 -19.02
C THR A 175 9.72 -11.73 -18.55
N SER A 176 9.65 -12.80 -17.76
CA SER A 176 8.42 -13.28 -17.10
C SER A 176 7.88 -12.27 -16.08
N SER A 177 8.78 -11.56 -15.39
CA SER A 177 8.43 -10.57 -14.36
C SER A 177 7.80 -9.31 -14.99
N VAL A 178 8.17 -8.95 -16.22
CA VAL A 178 7.58 -7.81 -16.92
C VAL A 178 6.07 -7.98 -17.13
N ASN A 179 5.62 -9.18 -17.49
CA ASN A 179 4.19 -9.44 -17.70
C ASN A 179 3.37 -9.38 -16.40
N GLU A 180 3.90 -9.90 -15.30
CA GLU A 180 3.25 -9.82 -13.99
C GLU A 180 3.25 -8.37 -13.47
N ALA A 181 4.36 -7.66 -13.57
CA ALA A 181 4.47 -6.26 -13.23
C ALA A 181 3.47 -5.40 -14.01
N PHE A 182 3.35 -5.66 -15.33
CA PHE A 182 2.41 -4.99 -16.20
C PHE A 182 0.96 -5.22 -15.76
N LYS A 183 0.57 -6.45 -15.42
CA LYS A 183 -0.79 -6.75 -14.90
C LYS A 183 -1.08 -5.98 -13.62
N LEU A 184 -0.17 -6.01 -12.65
CA LEU A 184 -0.32 -5.28 -11.38
C LEU A 184 -0.43 -3.76 -11.60
N MET A 185 0.35 -3.20 -12.52
CA MET A 185 0.29 -1.77 -12.83
C MET A 185 -1.01 -1.37 -13.56
N ASN A 186 -1.55 -2.23 -14.42
CA ASN A 186 -2.85 -1.98 -15.04
C ASN A 186 -3.99 -1.97 -14.01
N GLU A 187 -3.95 -2.87 -13.01
CA GLU A 187 -4.89 -2.84 -11.89
C GLU A 187 -4.78 -1.53 -11.09
N ALA A 188 -3.56 -1.04 -10.85
CA ALA A 188 -3.34 0.26 -10.21
C ALA A 188 -3.89 1.42 -11.05
N LEU A 189 -3.72 1.38 -12.37
CA LEU A 189 -4.23 2.40 -13.29
C LEU A 189 -5.76 2.41 -13.33
N ASP A 190 -6.39 1.24 -13.47
CA ASP A 190 -7.85 1.09 -13.48
C ASP A 190 -8.47 1.62 -12.17
N LEU A 191 -7.86 1.33 -11.02
CA LEU A 191 -8.29 1.89 -9.73
C LEU A 191 -8.16 3.41 -9.69
N CYS A 192 -7.07 3.98 -10.20
CA CYS A 192 -6.92 5.42 -10.29
C CYS A 192 -8.03 6.02 -11.16
N GLU A 193 -8.29 5.46 -12.33
CA GLU A 193 -9.31 5.97 -13.25
C GLU A 193 -10.73 5.82 -12.70
N LYS A 194 -11.06 4.69 -12.09
CA LYS A 194 -12.33 4.49 -11.37
C LYS A 194 -12.51 5.51 -10.25
N GLY A 195 -11.46 5.73 -9.45
CA GLY A 195 -11.45 6.75 -8.40
C GLY A 195 -11.72 8.16 -8.94
N LEU A 196 -11.06 8.55 -10.03
CA LEU A 196 -11.25 9.86 -10.67
C LEU A 196 -12.64 10.04 -11.30
N ARG A 197 -13.28 8.95 -11.78
CA ARG A 197 -14.66 9.00 -12.29
C ARG A 197 -15.70 9.14 -11.18
N ILE A 198 -15.45 8.51 -10.03
CA ILE A 198 -16.41 8.42 -8.92
C ILE A 198 -16.32 9.61 -7.97
N VAL A 199 -15.10 10.09 -7.69
CA VAL A 199 -14.83 11.18 -6.74
C VAL A 199 -14.78 12.50 -7.51
N LYS A 200 -15.75 13.37 -7.23
CA LYS A 200 -15.93 14.64 -7.97
C LYS A 200 -15.14 15.82 -7.41
N ARG A 201 -14.67 15.72 -6.16
CA ARG A 201 -13.96 16.82 -5.50
C ARG A 201 -12.51 16.86 -5.95
N GLU A 202 -12.12 17.93 -6.63
CA GLU A 202 -10.80 18.05 -7.22
C GLU A 202 -9.66 18.00 -6.18
N SER A 203 -9.86 18.64 -5.03
CA SER A 203 -8.89 18.64 -3.91
C SER A 203 -8.54 17.24 -3.41
N GLU A 204 -9.52 16.33 -3.41
CA GLU A 204 -9.34 14.93 -2.96
C GLU A 204 -8.69 14.06 -4.05
N THR A 205 -8.78 14.48 -5.32
CA THR A 205 -8.32 13.69 -6.47
C THR A 205 -6.88 13.97 -6.89
N LEU A 206 -6.24 15.03 -6.38
CA LEU A 206 -4.88 15.41 -6.79
C LEU A 206 -3.88 14.26 -6.57
N GLY A 207 -3.94 13.62 -5.39
CA GLY A 207 -3.09 12.46 -5.09
C GLY A 207 -3.37 11.23 -5.96
N LEU A 208 -4.59 11.08 -6.48
CA LEU A 208 -4.95 10.04 -7.46
C LEU A 208 -4.40 10.37 -8.85
N LYS A 209 -4.49 11.63 -9.29
CA LYS A 209 -3.93 12.09 -10.56
C LYS A 209 -2.41 11.89 -10.60
N GLU A 210 -1.71 12.25 -9.52
CA GLU A 210 -0.27 12.02 -9.39
C GLU A 210 0.09 10.53 -9.49
N LEU A 211 -0.63 9.69 -8.75
CA LEU A 211 -0.42 8.24 -8.76
C LEU A 211 -0.73 7.63 -10.13
N ARG A 212 -1.77 8.11 -10.82
CA ARG A 212 -2.10 7.72 -12.19
C ARG A 212 -0.94 8.00 -13.14
N SER A 213 -0.40 9.22 -13.15
CA SER A 213 0.73 9.60 -14.00
C SER A 213 1.97 8.78 -13.67
N ARG A 214 2.25 8.56 -12.38
CA ARG A 214 3.37 7.71 -11.94
C ARG A 214 3.20 6.26 -12.43
N THR A 215 2.00 5.71 -12.34
CA THR A 215 1.71 4.34 -12.78
C THR A 215 1.87 4.19 -14.30
N LEU A 216 1.32 5.14 -15.08
CA LEU A 216 1.47 5.18 -16.54
C LEU A 216 2.94 5.25 -16.98
N ARG A 217 3.80 5.96 -16.25
CA ARG A 217 5.25 5.98 -16.52
C ARG A 217 5.90 4.60 -16.37
N PHE A 218 5.49 3.80 -15.38
CA PHE A 218 6.00 2.43 -15.22
C PHE A 218 5.40 1.46 -16.25
N ILE A 219 4.14 1.64 -16.65
CA ILE A 219 3.52 0.90 -17.76
C ILE A 219 4.30 1.15 -19.06
N ALA A 220 4.61 2.42 -19.36
CA ALA A 220 5.43 2.79 -20.51
C ALA A 220 6.83 2.13 -20.46
N ALA A 221 7.47 2.10 -19.29
CA ALA A 221 8.74 1.40 -19.11
C ALA A 221 8.62 -0.11 -19.33
N SER A 222 7.50 -0.72 -18.92
CA SER A 222 7.24 -2.15 -19.13
C SER A 222 7.03 -2.47 -20.61
N HIS A 223 6.29 -1.64 -21.35
CA HIS A 223 6.17 -1.75 -22.80
C HIS A 223 7.53 -1.64 -23.50
N LEU A 224 8.39 -0.72 -23.03
CA LEU A 224 9.73 -0.55 -23.60
C LEU A 224 10.61 -1.79 -23.39
N GLN A 225 10.51 -2.48 -22.26
CA GLN A 225 11.23 -3.74 -22.02
C GLN A 225 10.75 -4.90 -22.91
N LYS A 226 9.56 -4.78 -23.49
CA LYS A 226 8.97 -5.77 -24.41
C LYS A 226 9.11 -5.37 -25.89
N ASP A 227 9.87 -4.32 -26.18
CA ASP A 227 10.00 -3.73 -27.53
C ASP A 227 8.65 -3.30 -28.15
N GLU A 228 7.64 -3.02 -27.32
CA GLU A 228 6.31 -2.56 -27.74
C GLU A 228 6.29 -1.03 -27.93
N PHE A 229 7.14 -0.53 -28.83
CA PHE A 229 7.46 0.90 -28.96
C PHE A 229 6.25 1.80 -29.23
N GLU A 230 5.29 1.37 -30.06
CA GLU A 230 4.05 2.11 -30.32
C GLU A 230 3.22 2.30 -29.03
N SER A 231 3.20 1.29 -28.15
CA SER A 231 2.50 1.37 -26.87
C SER A 231 3.19 2.35 -25.90
N VAL A 232 4.52 2.40 -25.92
CA VAL A 232 5.30 3.41 -25.18
C VAL A 232 4.88 4.82 -25.58
N LEU A 233 4.82 5.10 -26.89
CA LEU A 233 4.45 6.41 -27.42
C LEU A 233 2.99 6.79 -27.10
N LYS A 234 2.08 5.82 -27.09
CA LYS A 234 0.70 6.03 -26.61
C LYS A 234 0.69 6.48 -25.15
N CYS A 235 1.43 5.81 -24.27
CA CYS A 235 1.52 6.23 -22.86
C CYS A 235 2.12 7.63 -22.70
N VAL A 236 3.21 7.93 -23.41
CA VAL A 236 3.85 9.27 -23.37
C VAL A 236 2.88 10.36 -23.80
N ARG A 237 2.12 10.13 -24.88
CA ARG A 237 1.12 11.07 -25.37
C ARG A 237 0.05 11.36 -24.31
N VAL A 238 -0.53 10.31 -23.73
CA VAL A 238 -1.53 10.45 -22.66
C VAL A 238 -0.98 11.22 -21.45
N LEU A 239 0.29 11.01 -21.11
CA LEU A 239 0.96 11.73 -20.00
C LEU A 239 1.19 13.21 -20.30
N ARG A 240 1.53 13.56 -21.55
CA ARG A 240 1.71 14.96 -21.99
C ARG A 240 0.37 15.70 -22.07
N GLU A 241 -0.63 15.09 -22.71
CA GLU A 241 -1.96 15.69 -22.93
C GLU A 241 -2.80 15.77 -21.65
N GLY A 242 -2.72 14.76 -20.78
CA GLY A 242 -3.63 14.59 -19.64
C GLY A 242 -3.28 15.36 -18.38
N GLY A 243 -2.20 16.15 -18.36
CA GLY A 243 -1.79 16.89 -17.16
C GLY A 243 -0.49 17.66 -17.26
N GLY A 244 0.11 17.80 -18.45
CA GLY A 244 1.40 18.46 -18.61
C GLY A 244 2.50 17.80 -17.79
N ASP A 245 2.55 16.46 -17.74
CA ASP A 245 3.67 15.77 -17.11
C ASP A 245 4.93 16.02 -17.97
N HIS A 246 5.86 16.84 -17.45
CA HIS A 246 7.15 17.15 -18.08
C HIS A 246 8.28 16.35 -17.43
N HIS A 247 7.96 15.22 -16.79
CA HIS A 247 8.96 14.40 -16.12
C HIS A 247 10.05 14.00 -17.13
N PRO A 248 11.35 14.26 -16.84
CA PRO A 248 12.41 14.10 -17.83
C PRO A 248 12.52 12.68 -18.43
N ARG A 249 12.15 11.65 -17.65
CA ARG A 249 12.04 10.26 -18.14
C ARG A 249 11.08 10.07 -19.33
N LEU A 250 10.10 10.96 -19.55
CA LEU A 250 9.17 10.83 -20.68
C LEU A 250 9.86 11.06 -22.01
N SER A 251 10.71 12.07 -22.11
CA SER A 251 11.52 12.30 -23.32
C SER A 251 12.48 11.13 -23.54
N VAL A 252 13.07 10.56 -22.49
CA VAL A 252 13.92 9.36 -22.61
C VAL A 252 13.14 8.14 -23.12
N LEU A 253 11.93 7.90 -22.60
CA LEU A 253 11.06 6.82 -23.06
C LEU A 253 10.63 7.02 -24.52
N ALA A 254 10.23 8.23 -24.90
CA ALA A 254 9.84 8.58 -26.25
C ALA A 254 11.01 8.42 -27.24
N MET A 255 12.18 8.94 -26.89
CA MET A 255 13.41 8.80 -27.68
C MET A 255 13.75 7.34 -27.92
N LYS A 256 13.77 6.51 -26.87
CA LYS A 256 14.07 5.08 -27.01
C LYS A 256 13.04 4.35 -27.88
N ALA A 257 11.76 4.70 -27.77
CA ALA A 257 10.71 4.13 -28.62
C ALA A 257 10.88 4.55 -30.10
N TRP A 258 11.20 5.81 -30.38
CA TRP A 258 11.47 6.27 -31.75
C TRP A 258 12.68 5.58 -32.39
N LEU A 259 13.75 5.38 -31.62
CA LEU A 259 14.92 4.61 -32.06
C LEU A 259 14.54 3.15 -32.35
N GLY A 260 13.73 2.53 -31.49
CA GLY A 260 13.22 1.16 -31.70
C GLY A 260 12.37 1.02 -32.97
N LEU A 261 11.69 2.09 -33.40
CA LEU A 261 10.95 2.17 -34.66
C LEU A 261 11.80 2.60 -35.86
N GLY A 262 13.11 2.85 -35.69
CA GLY A 262 14.01 3.33 -36.74
C GLY A 262 13.81 4.81 -37.13
N ARG A 263 13.05 5.59 -36.36
CA ARG A 263 12.72 6.99 -36.64
C ARG A 263 13.71 7.95 -35.99
N ASN A 264 14.94 7.95 -36.49
CA ASN A 264 16.06 8.69 -35.89
C ASN A 264 15.81 10.21 -35.80
N GLY A 265 15.11 10.81 -36.78
CA GLY A 265 14.80 12.24 -36.76
C GLY A 265 13.83 12.64 -35.64
N GLU A 266 12.91 11.75 -35.24
CA GLU A 266 12.00 11.99 -34.10
C GLU A 266 12.71 11.77 -32.77
N ALA A 267 13.58 10.75 -32.69
CA ALA A 267 14.43 10.52 -31.53
C ALA A 267 15.36 11.71 -31.26
N GLU A 268 15.97 12.29 -32.30
CA GLU A 268 16.83 13.46 -32.16
C GLU A 268 16.07 14.71 -31.67
N LYS A 269 14.84 14.92 -32.16
CA LYS A 269 13.97 15.99 -31.65
C LYS A 269 13.69 15.83 -30.16
N GLU A 270 13.37 14.61 -29.71
CA GLU A 270 13.16 14.31 -28.30
C GLU A 270 14.43 14.57 -27.47
N LEU A 271 15.60 14.16 -27.96
CA LEU A 271 16.89 14.40 -27.31
C LEU A 271 17.20 15.90 -27.15
N ARG A 272 17.01 16.68 -28.22
CA ARG A 272 17.22 18.14 -28.20
C ARG A 272 16.25 18.87 -27.27
N SER A 273 15.07 18.30 -27.02
CA SER A 273 14.08 18.86 -26.10
C SER A 273 14.39 18.58 -24.62
N MET A 274 15.37 17.73 -24.31
CA MET A 274 15.74 17.43 -22.93
C MET A 274 16.54 18.59 -22.32
N PRO A 275 16.20 19.06 -21.10
CA PRO A 275 17.03 20.02 -20.39
C PRO A 275 18.40 19.40 -20.10
N GLY A 276 19.48 20.18 -20.28
CA GLY A 276 20.88 19.73 -20.31
C GLY A 276 21.45 19.09 -19.03
N THR A 277 20.62 18.80 -18.02
CA THR A 277 21.02 18.20 -16.73
C THR A 277 20.96 16.67 -16.70
N LEU A 278 20.68 16.00 -17.83
CA LEU A 278 20.60 14.54 -17.94
C LEU A 278 21.68 13.90 -18.81
N LEU A 279 22.63 14.70 -19.31
CA LEU A 279 23.74 14.24 -20.16
C LEU A 279 25.07 14.09 -19.40
N ALA A 280 25.04 14.14 -18.06
CA ALA A 280 26.19 13.91 -17.17
C ALA A 280 25.93 12.72 -16.25
#